data_AF-A0A821Y0B1-F1
#
_entry.id   AF-A0A821Y0B1-F1
#
_cell.length_a   1.000
_cell.length_b   1.000
_cell.length_c   1.000
_cell.angle_alpha   90.00
_cell.angle_beta   90.00
_cell.angle_gamma   90.00
#
_symmetry.space_group_name_H-M   'P 1'
#
loop_
_entity.id
_entity.type
_entity.pdbx_description
1 polymer ?
#
loop_
_entity_poly.entity_id
_entity_poly.type
_entity_poly.pdbx_seq_one_letter_code
_entity_poly.pdbx_strand_id
1 'polypeptide(L)'
;NSSVASQSIEWSRYSDVENRIIEEAFRARLPIATLDDVYIDFENDIQVSNNDINDQKPIQRQIRRRTDTHLREERFAMNPIPAKNPFSGLQG
;
A
#
# COMPACT_ATOMS: atom_id res chain seq x y z
N ASN A 1 9.31 19.77 -35.05
CA ASN A 1 9.28 19.88 -33.58
C ASN A 1 8.22 18.94 -33.04
N SER A 2 8.61 17.71 -32.72
CA SER A 2 7.71 16.71 -32.15
C SER A 2 7.64 16.92 -30.64
N SER A 3 6.49 17.32 -30.14
CA SER A 3 6.19 17.50 -28.73
C SER A 3 6.14 16.12 -28.06
N VAL A 4 7.17 15.77 -27.30
CA VAL A 4 7.14 14.56 -26.45
C VAL A 4 6.16 14.85 -25.32
N ALA A 5 4.96 14.31 -25.42
CA ALA A 5 3.97 14.39 -24.36
C ALA A 5 4.51 13.63 -23.14
N SER A 6 4.84 14.35 -22.08
CA SER A 6 5.26 13.80 -20.80
C SER A 6 4.10 13.01 -20.19
N GLN A 7 3.99 11.71 -20.50
CA GLN A 7 3.04 10.83 -19.82
C GLN A 7 3.50 10.70 -18.37
N SER A 8 2.70 11.22 -17.43
CA SER A 8 2.96 11.09 -15.99
C SER A 8 2.81 9.63 -15.59
N ILE A 9 3.86 9.04 -15.01
CA ILE A 9 3.79 7.70 -14.42
C ILE A 9 2.86 7.75 -13.21
N GLU A 10 1.75 7.01 -13.29
CA GLU A 10 0.79 6.87 -12.20
C GLU A 10 1.21 5.71 -11.29
N TRP A 11 1.52 6.01 -10.04
CA TRP A 11 1.96 5.02 -9.05
C TRP A 11 0.75 4.39 -8.35
N SER A 12 0.67 3.07 -8.40
CA SER A 12 -0.31 2.27 -7.66
C SER A 12 0.33 1.62 -6.43
N ARG A 13 -0.45 1.43 -5.36
CA ARG A 13 0.03 0.76 -4.16
C ARG A 13 -0.28 -0.72 -4.25
N TYR A 14 0.66 -1.54 -3.80
CA TYR A 14 0.38 -2.94 -3.48
C TYR A 14 -0.63 -3.05 -2.34
N SER A 15 -1.38 -4.14 -2.30
CA SER A 15 -2.23 -4.49 -1.18
C SER A 15 -1.43 -4.70 0.11
N ASP A 16 -2.10 -4.71 1.26
CA ASP A 16 -1.43 -4.92 2.56
C ASP A 16 -0.73 -6.29 2.64
N VAL A 17 -1.30 -7.32 2.01
CA VAL A 17 -0.73 -8.68 1.97
C VAL A 17 0.51 -8.71 1.09
N GLU A 18 0.42 -8.18 -0.14
CA GLU A 18 1.57 -8.10 -1.05
C GLU A 18 2.69 -7.25 -0.45
N ASN A 19 2.38 -6.08 0.12
CA ASN A 19 3.36 -5.24 0.80
C ASN A 19 4.09 -6.00 1.90
N ARG A 20 3.38 -6.83 2.67
CA ARG A 20 4.00 -7.65 3.71
C ARG A 20 4.98 -8.65 3.12
N ILE A 21 4.60 -9.36 2.06
CA ILE A 21 5.46 -10.34 1.38
C ILE A 21 6.71 -9.65 0.83
N ILE A 22 6.53 -8.53 0.12
CA ILE A 22 7.62 -7.74 -0.47
C ILE A 22 8.57 -7.26 0.63
N GLU A 23 8.04 -6.71 1.73
CA GLU A 23 8.86 -6.18 2.82
C GLU A 23 9.58 -7.28 3.60
N GLU A 24 8.98 -8.46 3.78
CA GLU A 24 9.63 -9.62 4.38
C GLU A 24 10.81 -10.10 3.51
N ALA A 25 10.62 -10.24 2.19
CA ALA A 25 11.67 -10.61 1.26
C ALA A 25 12.81 -9.58 1.20
N PHE A 26 12.45 -8.29 1.18
CA PHE A 26 13.42 -7.19 1.21
C PHE A 26 14.27 -7.21 2.49
N ARG A 27 13.64 -7.42 3.66
CA ARG A 27 14.35 -7.52 4.95
C ARG A 27 15.24 -8.74 5.04
N ALA A 28 14.82 -9.85 4.44
CA ALA A 28 15.61 -11.07 4.33
C ALA A 28 16.76 -10.95 3.30
N ARG A 29 16.87 -9.81 2.59
CA ARG A 29 17.86 -9.56 1.52
C ARG A 29 17.78 -10.61 0.40
N LEU A 30 16.57 -11.07 0.11
CA LEU A 30 16.34 -11.89 -1.07
C LEU A 30 16.43 -11.00 -2.32
N PRO A 31 16.94 -11.51 -3.45
CA PRO A 31 17.01 -10.74 -4.69
C PRO A 31 15.62 -10.51 -5.30
N ILE A 32 14.68 -11.43 -5.02
CA ILE A 32 13.35 -11.45 -5.63
C ILE A 32 12.28 -11.68 -4.56
N ALA A 33 11.12 -11.03 -4.71
CA ALA A 33 9.88 -11.40 -4.03
C ALA A 33 8.86 -11.93 -5.05
N THR A 34 8.34 -13.13 -4.83
CA THR A 34 7.32 -13.73 -5.70
C THR A 34 5.92 -13.40 -5.18
N LEU A 35 5.10 -12.82 -6.04
CA LEU A 35 3.64 -12.67 -5.86
C LEU A 35 2.92 -13.65 -6.81
N ASP A 36 1.60 -13.66 -6.78
CA ASP A 36 0.79 -14.62 -7.55
C ASP A 36 1.02 -14.48 -9.07
N ASP A 37 0.82 -13.27 -9.60
CA ASP A 37 0.88 -13.01 -11.05
C ASP A 37 2.18 -12.35 -11.51
N VAL A 38 2.99 -11.88 -10.56
CA VAL A 38 4.18 -11.06 -10.84
C VAL A 38 5.28 -11.40 -9.85
N TYR A 39 6.52 -11.03 -10.16
CA TYR A 39 7.59 -10.98 -9.17
C TYR A 39 8.26 -9.62 -9.15
N ILE A 40 8.87 -9.30 -8.03
CA ILE A 40 9.62 -8.08 -7.79
C ILE A 40 11.09 -8.43 -7.81
N ASP A 41 11.85 -7.82 -8.71
CA ASP A 41 13.31 -7.85 -8.76
C ASP A 41 13.85 -6.61 -8.03
N PHE A 42 14.47 -6.83 -6.87
CA PHE A 42 15.02 -5.76 -6.04
C PHE A 42 16.39 -5.25 -6.52
N GLU A 43 17.08 -5.98 -7.39
CA GLU A 43 18.37 -5.51 -7.94
C GLU A 43 18.14 -4.44 -9.01
N ASN A 44 17.07 -4.60 -9.78
CA ASN A 44 16.70 -3.71 -10.87
C ASN A 44 15.57 -2.72 -10.52
N ASP A 45 14.99 -2.83 -9.31
CA ASP A 45 13.82 -2.05 -8.86
C ASP A 45 12.64 -2.13 -9.86
N ILE A 46 12.34 -3.35 -10.32
CA ILE A 46 11.25 -3.61 -11.26
C ILE A 46 10.32 -4.72 -10.78
N GLN A 47 9.07 -4.63 -11.21
CA GLN A 47 8.10 -5.70 -11.21
C GLN A 47 8.05 -6.29 -12.62
N VAL A 48 8.00 -7.62 -12.71
CA VAL A 48 7.88 -8.35 -13.97
C VAL A 48 6.68 -9.28 -13.88
N SER A 49 5.86 -9.30 -14.93
CA SER A 49 4.74 -10.25 -15.03
C SER A 49 5.23 -11.68 -15.24
N ASN A 50 4.63 -12.63 -14.52
CA ASN A 50 4.90 -14.06 -14.71
C ASN A 50 4.40 -14.54 -16.09
N ASN A 51 3.41 -13.85 -16.66
CA ASN A 51 2.79 -14.21 -17.94
C ASN A 51 3.47 -13.55 -19.14
N ASP A 52 4.11 -12.39 -18.95
CA ASP A 52 4.84 -11.67 -20.00
C ASP A 52 6.07 -10.96 -19.45
N ILE A 53 7.26 -11.43 -19.81
CA ILE A 53 8.54 -10.86 -19.37
C ILE A 53 8.78 -9.43 -19.88
N ASN A 54 8.07 -9.01 -20.93
CA ASN A 54 8.17 -7.66 -21.46
C ASN A 54 7.26 -6.67 -20.73
N ASP A 55 6.27 -7.16 -19.97
CA ASP A 55 5.45 -6.32 -19.09
C ASP A 55 6.20 -6.07 -17.78
N GLN A 56 7.05 -5.03 -17.82
CA GLN A 56 7.85 -4.59 -16.69
C GLN A 56 7.40 -3.21 -16.23
N LYS A 57 7.33 -3.05 -14.90
CA LYS A 57 6.94 -1.78 -14.27
C LYS A 57 7.97 -1.40 -13.22
N PRO A 58 8.40 -0.13 -13.15
CA PRO A 58 9.28 0.30 -12.08
C PRO A 58 8.54 0.21 -10.74
N ILE A 59 9.28 -0.07 -9.67
CA ILE A 59 8.75 -0.06 -8.30
C ILE A 59 9.40 1.06 -7.50
N GLN A 60 8.75 1.47 -6.41
CA GLN A 60 9.34 2.41 -5.48
C GLN A 60 8.90 2.09 -4.04
N ARG A 61 9.88 2.00 -3.14
CA ARG A 61 9.62 1.87 -1.71
C ARG A 61 9.48 3.24 -1.05
N GLN A 62 8.28 3.60 -0.61
CA GLN A 62 8.02 4.84 0.12
C GLN A 62 7.87 4.58 1.62
N ILE A 63 8.83 5.05 2.43
CA ILE A 63 8.73 4.99 3.90
C ILE A 63 7.82 6.13 4.38
N ARG A 64 6.62 5.79 4.83
CA ARG A 64 5.71 6.77 5.45
C ARG A 64 6.15 7.08 6.88
N ARG A 65 6.12 8.35 7.26
CA ARG A 65 6.40 8.75 8.64
C ARG A 65 5.13 8.63 9.48
N ARG A 66 5.27 8.42 10.80
CA ARG A 66 4.12 8.37 11.75
C ARG A 66 3.24 9.63 11.71
N THR A 67 3.77 10.74 11.21
CA THR A 67 3.05 12.00 11.01
C THR A 67 2.10 11.98 9.79
N ASP A 68 2.22 11.01 8.88
CA ASP A 68 1.37 10.89 7.67
C ASP A 68 0.03 10.17 7.93
N THR A 69 -0.38 10.08 9.19
CA THR A 69 -1.60 9.36 9.57
C THR A 69 -2.81 10.18 9.15
N HIS A 70 -3.54 9.72 8.13
CA HIS A 70 -4.92 10.14 7.91
C HIS A 70 -5.75 9.54 9.06
N LEU A 71 -5.78 10.23 10.19
CA LEU A 71 -6.65 9.88 11.29
C LEU A 71 -8.09 10.05 10.79
N ARG A 72 -8.91 8.99 10.95
CA ARG A 72 -10.36 9.10 10.81
C ARG A 72 -10.88 9.91 11.99
N GLU A 73 -11.02 11.22 11.79
CA GLU A 73 -11.51 12.17 12.81
C GLU A 73 -12.86 11.72 13.40
N GLU A 74 -13.69 11.07 12.59
CA GLU A 74 -14.98 10.47 12.94
C GLU A 74 -14.92 9.40 14.06
N ARG A 75 -13.77 8.76 14.31
CA ARG A 75 -13.60 7.85 15.47
C ARG A 75 -13.34 8.58 16.79
N PHE A 76 -12.97 9.86 16.73
CA PHE A 76 -12.69 10.71 17.88
C PHE A 76 -13.77 11.77 18.11
N ALA A 77 -14.76 11.85 17.22
CA ALA A 77 -15.99 12.56 17.51
C ALA A 77 -16.63 11.91 18.74
N MET A 78 -16.66 12.64 19.86
CA MET A 78 -17.54 12.30 20.98
C MET A 78 -18.95 12.20 20.41
N ASN A 79 -19.48 10.98 20.24
CA ASN A 79 -20.92 10.81 20.19
C ASN A 79 -21.40 11.23 21.58
N PRO A 80 -22.07 12.40 21.74
CA PRO A 80 -22.54 12.79 23.04
C PRO A 80 -23.51 11.71 23.50
N ILE A 81 -23.19 11.04 24.61
CA ILE A 81 -24.11 10.09 25.23
C ILE A 81 -25.34 10.90 25.61
N PRO A 82 -26.52 10.64 25.01
CA PRO A 82 -27.70 11.38 25.38
C PRO A 82 -27.99 11.14 26.86
N ALA A 83 -27.99 12.21 27.67
CA ALA A 83 -28.19 12.15 29.12
C ALA A 83 -29.48 11.44 29.55
N LYS A 84 -30.41 11.25 28.60
CA LYS A 84 -31.68 10.57 28.81
C LYS A 84 -31.52 9.07 29.08
N ASN A 85 -30.45 8.41 28.61
CA ASN A 85 -30.19 6.98 28.83
C ASN A 85 -28.66 6.67 28.80
N PRO A 86 -27.91 6.93 29.89
CA PRO A 86 -26.46 6.73 29.92
C PRO A 86 -26.00 5.27 29.89
N PHE A 87 -26.92 4.30 29.98
CA PHE A 87 -26.61 2.86 30.08
C PHE A 87 -27.34 1.98 29.04
N SER A 88 -27.89 2.54 27.95
CA SER A 88 -28.70 1.75 27.00
C SER A 88 -27.93 0.68 26.21
N GLY A 89 -26.62 0.52 26.43
CA GLY A 89 -25.78 -0.53 25.84
C GLY A 89 -25.53 -1.75 26.75
N LEU A 90 -26.12 -1.78 27.96
CA LEU A 90 -26.05 -2.91 28.89
C LEU A 90 -27.41 -3.63 28.95
N GLN A 91 -27.82 -4.28 27.86
CA GLN A 91 -28.74 -5.41 27.92
C GLN A 91 -28.15 -6.52 27.04
N GLY A 92 -28.09 -7.73 27.62
CA GLY A 92 -27.30 -8.87 27.15
C GLY A 92 -27.83 -9.60 25.93
#